data_AF-A0A7C6NBB4-F1
#
_entry.id   AF-A0A7C6NBB4-F1
#
_cell.length_a   1.000
_cell.length_b   1.000
_cell.length_c   1.000
_cell.angle_alpha   90.00
_cell.angle_beta   90.00
_cell.angle_gamma   90.00
#
_symmetry.space_group_name_H-M   'P 1'
#
loop_
_entity.id
_entity.type
_entity.pdbx_description
1 polymer ?
#
loop_
_entity_poly.entity_id
_entity_poly.type
_entity_poly.pdbx_seq_one_letter_code
_entity_poly.pdbx_strand_id
1 'polypeptide(L)' 'MIQDAKKGWLDFALQNGDTIPEPTREEYSGKFNIRIPKFLHRVLVLKAREENVSLNQYINYQLAQSISYKETP' A
#
# COMPACT_ATOMS: atom_id res chain seq x y z
N MET A 1 -0.55 9.65 27.78
CA MET A 1 0.16 10.94 27.70
C MET A 1 0.11 11.55 26.29
N ILE A 2 0.63 10.92 25.22
CA ILE A 2 0.60 11.56 23.89
C ILE A 2 -0.78 11.50 23.20
N GLN A 3 -1.56 10.44 23.46
CA GLN A 3 -2.91 10.30 22.90
C GLN A 3 -3.89 11.27 23.56
N ASP A 4 -3.77 11.46 24.88
CA ASP A 4 -4.59 12.40 25.65
C ASP A 4 -4.32 13.85 25.22
N ALA A 5 -3.05 14.20 24.96
CA ALA A 5 -2.68 15.50 24.44
C ALA A 5 -3.24 15.75 23.03
N LYS A 6 -3.21 14.74 22.14
CA LYS A 6 -3.83 14.83 20.81
C LYS A 6 -5.34 15.06 20.88
N LYS A 7 -6.01 14.32 21.77
CA LYS A 7 -7.46 14.45 21.97
C LYS A 7 -7.83 15.83 22.51
N GLY A 8 -7.11 16.30 23.54
CA GLY A 8 -7.34 17.62 24.12
C GLY A 8 -7.10 18.76 23.14
N TRP A 9 -6.08 18.65 22.28
CA TRP A 9 -5.85 19.64 21.22
C TRP A 9 -6.98 19.65 20.18
N LEU A 10 -7.45 18.47 19.76
CA LEU A 10 -8.53 18.34 18.77
C LEU A 10 -9.84 18.93 19.30
N ASP A 11 -10.19 18.63 20.55
CA ASP A 11 -11.41 19.15 21.20
C ASP A 11 -11.37 20.69 21.31
N PHE A 12 -10.20 21.26 21.65
CA PHE A 12 -10.01 22.71 21.73
C PHE A 12 -10.11 23.39 20.36
N ALA A 13 -9.46 22.83 19.33
CA ALA A 13 -9.49 23.37 17.98
C ALA A 13 -10.90 23.34 17.37
N LEU A 14 -11.67 22.26 17.62
CA LEU A 14 -13.07 22.17 17.21
C LEU A 14 -13.95 23.22 17.90
N GLN A 15 -13.74 23.49 19.20
CA GLN A 15 -14.51 24.49 19.95
C GLN A 15 -14.24 25.92 19.49
N ASN A 16 -13.01 26.22 19.05
CA ASN A 16 -12.64 27.55 18.55
C ASN A 16 -13.02 27.79 17.08
N GLY A 17 -13.57 26.78 16.39
CA GLY A 17 -13.93 26.86 14.98
C GLY A 17 -12.71 26.88 14.05
N ASP A 18 -11.57 26.36 14.52
CA ASP A 18 -10.37 26.23 13.69
C ASP A 18 -10.65 25.28 12.51
N THR A 19 -10.13 25.61 11.32
CA THR A 19 -10.29 24.74 10.15
C THR A 19 -9.34 23.55 10.27
N ILE A 20 -9.87 22.42 10.72
CA ILE A 20 -9.13 21.15 10.79
C ILE A 20 -9.32 20.42 9.45
N PRO A 21 -8.24 20.07 8.74
CA PRO A 21 -8.37 19.25 7.54
C PRO A 21 -8.87 17.86 7.94
N GLU A 22 -9.93 17.41 7.28
CA GLU A 22 -10.40 16.04 7.41
C GLU A 22 -9.30 15.06 7.00
N PRO A 23 -9.20 13.87 7.63
CA PRO A 23 -8.30 12.83 7.18
C PRO A 23 -8.58 12.52 5.72
N THR A 24 -7.63 12.81 4.83
CA THR A 24 -7.74 12.38 3.45
C THR A 24 -7.62 10.87 3.41
N ARG A 25 -8.67 10.19 2.92
CA ARG A 25 -8.51 8.84 2.37
C ARG A 25 -7.66 9.00 1.12
N GLU A 26 -6.37 8.74 1.22
CA GLU A 26 -5.54 8.60 0.02
C GLU A 26 -6.13 7.45 -0.80
N GLU A 27 -6.76 7.78 -1.91
CA GLU A 27 -7.22 6.78 -2.88
C GLU A 27 -6.00 6.22 -3.60
N TYR A 28 -5.49 5.09 -3.11
CA TYR A 28 -4.40 4.40 -3.77
C TYR A 28 -4.90 3.81 -5.09
N SER A 29 -4.39 4.33 -6.20
CA SER A 29 -4.81 3.90 -7.55
C SER A 29 -4.55 2.42 -7.87
N GLY A 30 -3.76 1.72 -7.04
CA GLY A 30 -3.29 0.36 -7.29
C GLY A 30 -2.34 0.23 -8.49
N LYS A 31 -2.05 1.32 -9.21
CA LYS A 31 -1.14 1.38 -10.35
C LYS A 31 0.22 1.86 -9.86
N PHE A 32 1.25 1.08 -10.13
CA PHE A 32 2.62 1.45 -9.82
C PHE A 32 3.52 1.04 -10.98
N ASN A 33 4.32 1.98 -11.46
CA ASN A 33 5.28 1.76 -12.54
C ASN A 33 6.67 1.62 -11.93
N ILE A 34 7.31 0.48 -12.16
CA ILE A 34 8.68 0.21 -11.67
C ILE A 34 9.60 -0.12 -12.82
N ARG A 35 10.88 0.27 -12.68
CA ARG A 35 11.95 -0.14 -13.58
C ARG A 35 12.67 -1.33 -12.98
N ILE A 36 12.78 -2.41 -13.75
CA ILE A 36 13.48 -3.63 -13.33
C ILE A 36 14.52 -4.06 -14.38
N PRO A 37 15.58 -4.78 -13.99
CA PRO A 37 16.53 -5.35 -14.94
C PRO A 37 15.85 -6.26 -15.98
N LYS A 38 16.36 -6.26 -17.21
CA LYS A 38 15.81 -7.09 -18.33
C LYS A 38 15.75 -8.58 -17.98
N PHE A 39 16.74 -9.07 -17.23
CA PHE A 39 16.79 -10.46 -16.78
C PHE A 39 15.61 -10.78 -15.85
N LEU A 40 15.34 -9.93 -14.85
CA LEU A 40 14.23 -10.14 -13.93
C LEU A 40 12.88 -10.12 -14.67
N HIS A 41 12.68 -9.16 -15.57
CA HIS A 41 11.48 -9.11 -16.41
C HIS A 41 11.28 -10.42 -17.20
N ARG A 42 12.34 -10.95 -17.82
CA ARG A 42 12.29 -12.23 -18.54
C ARG A 42 11.85 -13.38 -17.64
N VAL A 43 12.43 -13.49 -16.44
CA VAL A 43 12.08 -14.55 -15.48
C VAL A 43 10.61 -14.46 -15.09
N LEU A 44 10.11 -13.27 -14.77
CA LEU A 44 8.70 -13.07 -14.39
C LEU A 44 7.73 -13.42 -15.53
N VAL A 45 8.06 -13.06 -16.78
CA VAL A 45 7.23 -13.40 -17.95
C VAL A 45 7.19 -14.91 -18.19
N LEU A 46 8.31 -15.61 -18.04
CA LEU A 46 8.36 -17.07 -18.20
C LEU A 46 7.51 -17.76 -17.14
N LYS A 47 7.61 -17.33 -15.88
CA LYS A 47 6.81 -17.88 -14.78
C LYS A 47 5.31 -17.64 -14.96
N ALA A 48 4.92 -16.42 -15.37
CA ALA A 48 3.52 -16.13 -15.68
C ALA A 48 2.97 -17.04 -16.80
N ARG A 49 3.78 -17.34 -17.82
CA ARG A 49 3.41 -18.27 -18.91
C ARG A 49 3.28 -19.71 -18.43
N GLU A 50 4.20 -20.18 -17.59
CA GLU A 50 4.14 -21.52 -16.98
C GLU A 50 2.83 -21.72 -16.21
N GLU A 51 2.37 -20.68 -15.50
CA GLU A 51 1.13 -20.70 -14.72
C GLU A 51 -0.12 -20.32 -15.54
N ASN A 52 0.02 -20.06 -16.84
CA ASN A 52 -1.05 -19.65 -17.74
C ASN A 52 -1.84 -18.41 -17.26
N VAL A 53 -1.12 -17.42 -16.73
CA VAL A 53 -1.68 -16.14 -16.25
C VAL A 53 -0.98 -14.94 -16.89
N SER A 54 -1.61 -13.76 -16.77
CA SER A 54 -0.96 -12.52 -17.18
C SER A 54 0.23 -12.17 -16.26
N LEU A 55 1.21 -11.43 -16.78
CA LEU A 55 2.34 -10.93 -15.97
C LEU A 55 1.86 -10.12 -14.75
N ASN A 56 0.83 -9.29 -14.93
CA ASN A 56 0.27 -8.48 -13.84
C ASN A 56 -0.35 -9.35 -12.75
N GLN A 57 -1.09 -10.41 -13.13
CA GLN A 57 -1.69 -11.34 -12.19
C GLN A 57 -0.62 -12.14 -11.44
N TYR A 58 0.42 -12.59 -12.15
CA TYR A 58 1.56 -13.25 -11.54
C TYR A 58 2.27 -12.33 -10.52
N ILE A 59 2.58 -11.09 -10.89
CA ILE A 59 3.19 -10.11 -9.98
C ILE A 59 2.29 -9.86 -8.76
N ASN A 60 0.98 -9.73 -8.96
CA ASN A 60 0.04 -9.51 -7.86
C ASN A 60 0.06 -10.68 -6.85
N TYR A 61 0.07 -11.92 -7.35
CA TYR A 61 0.20 -13.12 -6.51
C TYR A 61 1.51 -13.13 -5.72
N GLN A 62 2.64 -12.84 -6.38
CA GLN A 62 3.94 -12.78 -5.73
C GLN A 62 4.02 -11.68 -4.66
N LEU A 63 3.42 -10.51 -4.91
CA LEU A 63 3.34 -9.44 -3.93
C LEU A 63 2.51 -9.85 -2.73
N ALA A 64 1.31 -10.43 -2.95
CA ALA A 64 0.46 -10.92 -1.87
C ALA A 64 1.19 -11.95 -1.01
N GLN A 65 1.83 -12.95 -1.63
CA GLN A 65 2.63 -13.95 -0.90
C GLN A 65 3.78 -13.32 -0.09
N SER A 66 4.48 -12.33 -0.65
CA SER A 66 5.62 -11.69 0.02
C SER A 66 5.24 -10.91 1.28
N ILE A 67 4.01 -10.37 1.31
CA ILE A 67 3.48 -9.65 2.46
C ILE A 67 2.84 -10.63 3.46
N SER A 68 2.07 -11.62 3.00
CA SER A 68 1.45 -12.61 3.88
C SER A 68 2.48 -13.48 4.62
N TYR A 69 3.67 -13.72 4.05
CA TYR A 69 4.74 -14.44 4.76
C TYR A 69 5.33 -13.63 5.93
N LYS A 70 5.06 -12.32 6.02
CA LYS A 70 5.53 -11.44 7.11
C LYS A 70 4.53 -11.27 8.25
N GLU A 71 3.33 -11.82 8.15
CA GLU A 71 2.43 -11.95 9.30
C GLU A 71 2.71 -13.28 10.01
N THR A 72 3.85 -13.35 10.68
CA THR A 72 4.02 -14.29 11.82
C THR A 72 3.72 -13.47 13.08
N PRO A 73 2.84 -13.93 14.00
CA PRO A 73 2.61 -13.27 15.27
C PRO A 73 3.88 -13.13 16.13
#